data_AF-A0A0P6X5S2-F1
#
_entry.id   AF-A0A0P6X5S2-F1
#
_cell.length_a   1.000
_cell.length_b   1.000
_cell.length_c   1.000
_cell.angle_alpha   90.00
_cell.angle_beta   90.00
_cell.angle_gamma   90.00
#
_symmetry.space_group_name_H-M   'P 1'
#
loop_
_entity.id
_entity.type
_entity.pdbx_description
1 polymer ?
#
loop_
_entity_poly.entity_id
_entity_poly.type
_entity_poly.pdbx_seq_one_letter_code
_entity_poly.pdbx_strand_id
1 'polypeptide(L)'
;MRKHWDGADLIKMMISNEKAVASLYRRLAADSKIGGKFLEHLALDEDRHHDMYSQLLKKLEGTPELTVEISEEHEQYLKLLIERNMLKDTVHLMDEAKKITNKDDLFDLAERIERDSVLFVQELISLYPKLQPDEFKAVLREEKDHLRQVLNHRMESQLATLRL
;
A
#
# COMPACT_ATOMS: atom_id res chain seq x y z
N MET A 1 23.47 13.59 -12.81
CA MET A 1 23.71 14.70 -11.85
C MET A 1 22.92 14.45 -10.56
N ARG A 2 23.20 15.14 -9.44
CA ARG A 2 22.31 15.10 -8.26
C ARG A 2 21.11 16.03 -8.47
N LYS A 3 19.95 15.62 -7.99
CA LYS A 3 18.65 16.31 -8.12
C LYS A 3 18.06 16.51 -6.75
N HIS A 4 17.36 17.63 -6.56
CA HIS A 4 16.54 17.86 -5.37
C HIS A 4 15.17 17.25 -5.62
N TRP A 5 14.81 16.27 -4.81
CA TRP A 5 13.53 15.58 -4.85
C TRP A 5 12.67 16.02 -3.68
N ASP A 6 11.46 16.47 -3.96
CA ASP A 6 10.42 16.71 -2.96
C ASP A 6 9.53 15.46 -2.86
N GLY A 7 9.47 14.87 -1.66
CA GLY A 7 8.71 13.65 -1.39
C GLY A 7 7.21 13.85 -1.29
N ALA A 8 6.69 15.07 -1.41
CA ALA A 8 5.27 15.34 -1.28
C ALA A 8 4.41 14.47 -2.19
N ASP A 9 4.81 14.27 -3.46
CA ASP A 9 4.05 13.46 -4.41
C ASP A 9 4.03 11.98 -4.04
N LEU A 10 5.13 11.44 -3.47
CA LEU A 10 5.18 10.07 -2.97
C LEU A 10 4.21 9.90 -1.78
N ILE A 11 4.24 10.82 -0.82
CA ILE A 11 3.36 10.73 0.36
C ILE A 11 1.88 10.92 -0.05
N LYS A 12 1.57 11.85 -0.97
CA LYS A 12 0.21 12.04 -1.50
C LYS A 12 -0.32 10.79 -2.18
N MET A 13 0.54 10.10 -2.94
CA MET A 13 0.21 8.82 -3.53
C MET A 13 -0.07 7.77 -2.44
N MET A 14 0.80 7.64 -1.43
CA MET A 14 0.56 6.70 -0.31
C MET A 14 -0.77 6.98 0.39
N ILE A 15 -1.08 8.23 0.74
CA ILE A 15 -2.38 8.63 1.33
C ILE A 15 -3.55 8.18 0.43
N SER A 16 -3.44 8.41 -0.88
CA SER A 16 -4.50 8.03 -1.83
C SER A 16 -4.66 6.51 -1.91
N ASN A 17 -3.55 5.78 -1.85
CA ASN A 17 -3.51 4.32 -1.82
C ASN A 17 -4.22 3.78 -0.59
N GLU A 18 -3.84 4.22 0.61
CA GLU A 18 -4.44 3.74 1.86
C GLU A 18 -5.96 3.86 1.85
N LYS A 19 -6.47 5.03 1.42
CA LYS A 19 -7.91 5.25 1.30
C LYS A 19 -8.58 4.31 0.30
N ALA A 20 -7.95 4.09 -0.86
CA ALA A 20 -8.47 3.21 -1.89
C ALA A 20 -8.49 1.75 -1.43
N VAL A 21 -7.41 1.31 -0.77
CA VAL A 21 -7.26 -0.06 -0.23
C VAL A 21 -8.26 -0.29 0.90
N ALA A 22 -8.39 0.62 1.85
CA ALA A 22 -9.39 0.52 2.92
C ALA A 22 -10.82 0.39 2.37
N SER A 23 -11.14 1.16 1.33
CA SER A 23 -12.45 1.10 0.66
C SER A 23 -12.65 -0.24 -0.07
N LEU A 24 -11.60 -0.74 -0.73
CA LEU A 24 -11.62 -2.02 -1.42
C LEU A 24 -11.79 -3.18 -0.44
N TYR A 25 -11.00 -3.24 0.63
CA TYR A 25 -11.08 -4.30 1.63
C TYR A 25 -12.43 -4.34 2.33
N ARG A 26 -13.03 -3.19 2.67
CA ARG A 26 -14.42 -3.15 3.16
C ARG A 26 -15.42 -3.72 2.17
N ARG A 27 -15.28 -3.38 0.89
CA ARG A 27 -16.15 -3.88 -0.16
C ARG A 27 -16.04 -5.39 -0.31
N LEU A 28 -14.82 -5.93 -0.28
CA LEU A 28 -14.56 -7.36 -0.37
C LEU A 28 -14.99 -8.11 0.90
N ALA A 29 -14.83 -7.49 2.08
CA ALA A 29 -15.29 -8.02 3.35
C ALA A 29 -16.81 -8.21 3.40
N ALA A 30 -17.57 -7.32 2.75
CA ALA A 30 -19.03 -7.38 2.69
C ALA A 30 -19.56 -8.58 1.87
N ASP A 31 -18.74 -9.22 1.03
CA ASP A 31 -19.12 -10.45 0.34
C ASP A 31 -18.99 -11.65 1.30
N SER A 32 -20.13 -12.14 1.79
CA SER A 32 -20.17 -13.25 2.75
C SER A 32 -19.62 -14.58 2.23
N LYS A 33 -19.38 -14.73 0.92
CA LYS A 33 -18.87 -15.98 0.31
C LYS A 33 -17.35 -16.09 0.35
N ILE A 34 -16.66 -14.95 0.30
CA ILE A 34 -15.20 -14.88 0.14
C ILE A 34 -14.52 -13.94 1.14
N GLY A 35 -15.25 -12.91 1.59
CA GLY A 35 -14.81 -11.94 2.58
C GLY A 35 -14.86 -12.47 4.01
N GLY A 36 -14.30 -11.70 4.93
CA GLY A 36 -14.32 -12.02 6.34
C GLY A 36 -13.64 -10.97 7.20
N LYS A 37 -13.69 -11.18 8.52
CA LYS A 37 -13.12 -10.27 9.54
C LYS A 37 -11.67 -9.88 9.29
N PHE A 38 -10.90 -10.75 8.64
CA PHE A 38 -9.53 -10.46 8.23
C PHE A 38 -9.44 -9.17 7.38
N LEU A 39 -10.26 -9.05 6.34
CA LEU A 39 -10.28 -7.86 5.47
C LEU A 39 -10.85 -6.62 6.18
N GLU A 40 -11.77 -6.81 7.12
CA GLU A 40 -12.26 -5.71 7.96
C GLU A 40 -11.13 -5.15 8.84
N HIS A 41 -10.29 -6.01 9.40
CA HIS A 41 -9.12 -5.59 10.17
C HIS A 41 -8.10 -4.87 9.30
N LEU A 42 -7.73 -5.42 8.13
CA LEU A 42 -6.82 -4.74 7.19
C LEU A 42 -7.34 -3.34 6.84
N ALA A 43 -8.64 -3.20 6.54
CA ALA A 43 -9.22 -1.90 6.23
C ALA A 43 -9.14 -0.88 7.38
N LEU A 44 -9.16 -1.34 8.64
CA LEU A 44 -8.99 -0.46 9.81
C LEU A 44 -7.53 -0.05 9.98
N ASP A 45 -6.59 -0.94 9.69
CA ASP A 45 -5.17 -0.61 9.69
C ASP A 45 -4.84 0.41 8.60
N GLU A 46 -5.40 0.27 7.39
CA GLU A 46 -5.18 1.25 6.31
C GLU A 46 -5.78 2.63 6.61
N ASP A 47 -6.91 2.71 7.31
CA ASP A 47 -7.43 4.01 7.77
C ASP A 47 -6.43 4.69 8.73
N ARG A 48 -5.80 3.92 9.61
CA ARG A 48 -4.78 4.44 10.53
C ARG A 48 -3.52 4.87 9.77
N HIS A 49 -3.08 4.11 8.78
CA HIS A 49 -1.95 4.48 7.92
C HIS A 49 -2.26 5.75 7.12
N HIS A 50 -3.45 5.86 6.54
CA HIS A 50 -3.94 7.05 5.86
C HIS A 50 -3.81 8.30 6.75
N ASP A 51 -4.30 8.21 7.99
CA ASP A 51 -4.30 9.32 8.92
C ASP A 51 -2.87 9.70 9.34
N MET A 52 -2.01 8.71 9.55
CA MET A 52 -0.60 8.93 9.84
C MET A 52 0.11 9.66 8.70
N TYR A 53 -0.01 9.19 7.46
CA TYR A 53 0.61 9.84 6.30
C TYR A 53 0.03 11.23 6.03
N SER A 54 -1.27 11.42 6.24
CA SER A 54 -1.93 12.72 6.08
C SER A 54 -1.41 13.73 7.09
N GLN A 55 -1.26 13.33 8.36
CA GLN A 55 -0.68 14.18 9.39
C GLN A 55 0.79 14.49 9.12
N LEU A 56 1.54 13.50 8.61
CA LEU A 56 2.92 13.68 8.21
C LEU A 56 3.07 14.72 7.09
N LEU A 57 2.32 14.57 6.00
CA LEU A 57 2.35 15.49 4.88
C LEU A 57 2.00 16.91 5.34
N LYS A 58 0.95 17.06 6.15
CA LYS A 58 0.55 18.35 6.70
C LYS A 58 1.64 19.04 7.51
N LYS A 59 2.50 18.29 8.21
CA LYS A 59 3.61 18.83 9.00
C LYS A 59 4.80 19.25 8.13
N LEU A 60 5.01 18.61 6.99
CA LEU A 60 6.27 18.66 6.24
C LEU A 60 6.16 19.25 4.83
N GLU A 61 4.96 19.34 4.26
CA GLU A 61 4.78 19.90 2.92
C GLU A 61 5.27 21.35 2.88
N GLY A 62 6.12 21.65 1.88
CA GLY A 62 6.76 22.96 1.74
C GLY A 62 7.95 23.21 2.68
N THR A 63 8.37 22.21 3.46
CA THR A 63 9.54 22.31 4.34
C THR A 63 10.78 21.65 3.71
N PRO A 64 12.01 22.13 3.99
CA PRO A 64 13.24 21.51 3.50
C PRO A 64 13.42 20.05 3.96
N GLU A 65 12.79 19.65 5.05
CA GLU A 65 12.86 18.31 5.63
C GLU A 65 12.29 17.22 4.69
N LEU A 66 11.40 17.59 3.77
CA LEU A 66 10.85 16.68 2.75
C LEU A 66 11.64 16.71 1.43
N THR A 67 12.65 17.57 1.33
CA THR A 67 13.53 17.67 0.17
C THR A 67 14.85 16.94 0.40
N VAL A 68 15.20 16.02 -0.51
CA VAL A 68 16.44 15.23 -0.42
C VAL A 68 17.24 15.27 -1.73
N GLU A 69 18.57 15.15 -1.62
CA GLU A 69 19.41 14.96 -2.79
C GLU A 69 19.42 13.50 -3.23
N ILE A 70 19.00 13.23 -4.46
CA ILE A 70 19.04 11.89 -5.07
C ILE A 70 19.74 11.91 -6.42
N SER A 71 20.08 10.73 -6.95
CA SER A 71 20.56 10.62 -8.33
C SER A 71 19.42 10.83 -9.32
N GLU A 72 19.75 11.25 -10.53
CA GLU A 72 18.79 11.37 -11.63
C GLU A 72 18.10 10.04 -11.99
N GLU A 73 18.84 8.93 -11.92
CA GLU A 73 18.28 7.58 -12.10
C GLU A 73 17.23 7.26 -11.03
N HIS A 74 17.51 7.63 -9.77
CA HIS A 74 16.58 7.41 -8.68
C HIS A 74 15.33 8.29 -8.81
N GLU A 75 15.49 9.55 -9.24
CA GLU A 75 14.35 10.45 -9.53
C GLU A 75 13.43 9.85 -10.61
N GLN A 76 14.01 9.34 -11.71
CA GLN A 76 13.25 8.70 -12.78
C GLN A 76 12.54 7.45 -12.30
N TYR A 77 13.21 6.64 -11.48
CA TYR A 77 12.60 5.47 -10.84
C TYR A 77 11.39 5.84 -10.00
N LEU A 78 11.51 6.81 -9.09
CA LEU A 78 10.41 7.24 -8.22
C LEU A 78 9.23 7.81 -9.01
N LYS A 79 9.51 8.59 -10.07
CA LYS A 79 8.47 9.09 -10.98
C LYS A 79 7.69 7.95 -11.64
N LEU A 80 8.38 6.95 -12.17
CA LEU A 80 7.74 5.78 -12.78
C LEU A 80 6.98 4.96 -11.75
N LEU A 81 7.53 4.81 -10.55
CA LEU A 81 6.90 4.10 -9.44
C LEU A 81 5.56 4.76 -9.05
N ILE A 82 5.52 6.08 -8.93
CA ILE A 82 4.29 6.84 -8.68
C ILE A 82 3.35 6.80 -9.88
N GLU A 83 3.87 6.92 -11.10
CA GLU A 83 3.06 6.96 -12.32
C GLU A 83 2.35 5.64 -12.61
N ARG A 84 3.04 4.52 -12.34
CA ARG A 84 2.59 3.15 -12.63
C ARG A 84 1.97 2.43 -11.43
N ASN A 85 1.82 3.11 -10.30
CA ASN A 85 1.10 2.61 -9.14
C ASN A 85 -0.29 2.07 -9.54
N MET A 86 -0.57 0.81 -9.24
CA MET A 86 -1.83 0.14 -9.63
C MET A 86 -3.06 0.80 -9.01
N LEU A 87 -2.91 1.41 -7.83
CA LEU A 87 -4.01 2.05 -7.09
C LEU A 87 -4.36 3.45 -7.62
N LYS A 88 -3.58 3.98 -8.58
CA LYS A 88 -3.83 5.28 -9.22
C LYS A 88 -5.12 5.27 -10.07
N ASP A 89 -5.43 4.14 -10.71
CA ASP A 89 -6.70 3.94 -11.43
C ASP A 89 -7.70 3.18 -10.57
N THR A 90 -8.32 3.91 -9.64
CA THR A 90 -9.33 3.35 -8.73
C THR A 90 -10.55 2.77 -9.46
N VAL A 91 -10.87 3.24 -10.67
CA VAL A 91 -11.96 2.68 -11.49
C VAL A 91 -11.59 1.28 -11.95
N HIS A 92 -10.38 1.13 -12.51
CA HIS A 92 -9.88 -0.17 -12.93
C HIS A 92 -9.80 -1.16 -11.76
N LEU A 93 -9.29 -0.72 -10.61
CA LEU A 93 -9.21 -1.53 -9.39
C LEU A 93 -10.60 -2.02 -8.94
N MET A 94 -11.60 -1.14 -8.94
CA MET A 94 -12.97 -1.50 -8.55
C MET A 94 -13.64 -2.43 -9.57
N ASP A 95 -13.29 -2.33 -10.85
CA ASP A 95 -13.76 -3.25 -11.89
C ASP A 95 -13.09 -4.63 -11.79
N GLU A 96 -11.81 -4.70 -11.44
CA GLU A 96 -11.14 -5.97 -11.09
C GLU A 96 -11.81 -6.60 -9.86
N ALA A 97 -12.09 -5.81 -8.83
CA ALA A 97 -12.76 -6.26 -7.62
C ALA A 97 -14.20 -6.77 -7.83
N LYS A 98 -14.87 -6.39 -8.93
CA LYS A 98 -16.19 -6.95 -9.30
C LYS A 98 -16.09 -8.33 -9.94
N LYS A 99 -14.94 -8.68 -10.49
CA LYS A 99 -14.70 -9.95 -11.19
C LYS A 99 -14.22 -11.06 -10.26
N ILE A 100 -13.83 -10.71 -9.03
CA ILE A 100 -13.41 -11.67 -8.01
C ILE A 100 -14.61 -12.57 -7.67
N THR A 101 -14.46 -13.86 -7.92
CA THR A 101 -15.51 -14.87 -7.65
C THR A 101 -15.09 -15.93 -6.66
N ASN A 102 -13.80 -16.00 -6.35
CA ASN A 102 -13.22 -16.99 -5.47
C ASN A 102 -12.14 -16.37 -4.57
N LYS A 103 -11.68 -17.15 -3.58
CA LYS A 103 -10.69 -16.68 -2.60
C LYS A 103 -9.28 -16.52 -3.17
N ASP A 104 -8.89 -17.31 -4.17
CA ASP A 104 -7.56 -17.17 -4.78
C ASP A 104 -7.45 -15.84 -5.54
N ASP A 105 -8.48 -15.48 -6.33
CA ASP A 105 -8.56 -14.18 -7.01
C ASP A 105 -8.49 -13.02 -6.00
N LEU A 106 -9.16 -13.16 -4.86
CA LEU A 106 -9.19 -12.17 -3.79
C LEU A 106 -7.79 -11.97 -3.21
N PHE A 107 -7.15 -13.05 -2.80
CA PHE A 107 -5.83 -12.96 -2.17
C PHE A 107 -4.71 -12.69 -3.18
N ASP A 108 -4.89 -12.96 -4.47
CA ASP A 108 -3.99 -12.48 -5.52
C ASP A 108 -4.02 -10.96 -5.65
N LEU A 109 -5.21 -10.35 -5.66
CA LEU A 109 -5.31 -8.88 -5.68
C LEU A 109 -4.74 -8.27 -4.40
N ALA A 110 -5.10 -8.82 -3.24
CA ALA A 110 -4.57 -8.35 -1.96
C ALA A 110 -3.04 -8.49 -1.92
N GLU A 111 -2.47 -9.59 -2.41
CA GLU A 111 -1.02 -9.79 -2.40
C GLU A 111 -0.28 -8.71 -3.20
N ARG A 112 -0.80 -8.35 -4.38
CA ARG A 112 -0.21 -7.28 -5.21
C ARG A 112 -0.22 -5.93 -4.48
N ILE A 113 -1.34 -5.61 -3.83
CA ILE A 113 -1.50 -4.38 -3.05
C ILE A 113 -0.49 -4.33 -1.91
N GLU A 114 -0.44 -5.36 -1.08
CA GLU A 114 0.42 -5.42 0.10
C GLU A 114 1.91 -5.40 -0.26
N ARG A 115 2.28 -6.00 -1.40
CA ARG A 115 3.66 -5.92 -1.94
C ARG A 115 4.03 -4.48 -2.30
N ASP A 116 3.12 -3.75 -2.93
CA ASP A 116 3.31 -2.35 -3.28
C ASP A 116 3.38 -1.47 -2.01
N SER A 117 2.51 -1.70 -1.02
CA SER A 117 2.59 -1.01 0.29
C SER A 117 3.96 -1.19 0.95
N VAL A 118 4.45 -2.42 1.05
CA VAL A 118 5.80 -2.71 1.58
C VAL A 118 6.88 -1.96 0.79
N LEU A 119 6.82 -1.97 -0.54
CA LEU A 119 7.77 -1.28 -1.41
C LEU A 119 7.78 0.23 -1.13
N PHE A 120 6.61 0.88 -1.10
CA PHE A 120 6.51 2.32 -0.89
C PHE A 120 7.01 2.74 0.49
N VAL A 121 6.72 1.97 1.54
CA VAL A 121 7.21 2.25 2.89
C VAL A 121 8.73 2.13 2.95
N GLN A 122 9.31 1.13 2.27
CA GLN A 122 10.77 0.98 2.19
C GLN A 122 11.43 2.17 1.48
N GLU A 123 10.86 2.63 0.37
CA GLU A 123 11.33 3.82 -0.34
C GLU A 123 11.23 5.08 0.53
N LEU A 124 10.13 5.26 1.25
CA LEU A 124 9.95 6.38 2.17
C LEU A 124 11.02 6.38 3.27
N ILE A 125 11.28 5.23 3.91
CA ILE A 125 12.31 5.10 4.95
C ILE A 125 13.71 5.36 4.39
N SER A 126 13.98 4.85 3.18
CA SER A 126 15.27 5.01 2.49
C SER A 126 15.56 6.47 2.16
N LEU A 127 14.56 7.19 1.62
CA LEU A 127 14.67 8.60 1.29
C LEU A 127 14.77 9.48 2.54
N TYR A 128 14.04 9.14 3.60
CA TYR A 128 13.87 9.99 4.77
C TYR A 128 14.25 9.28 6.09
N PRO A 129 15.50 8.81 6.27
CA PRO A 129 15.89 7.99 7.43
C PRO A 129 15.84 8.72 8.78
N LYS A 130 15.76 10.06 8.76
CA LYS A 130 15.65 10.90 9.97
C LYS A 130 14.21 11.27 10.31
N LEU A 131 13.26 10.95 9.44
CA LEU A 131 11.87 11.35 9.55
C LEU A 131 11.10 10.21 10.23
N GLN A 132 10.61 10.48 11.44
CA GLN A 132 9.84 9.55 12.29
C GLN A 132 10.24 8.06 12.16
N PRO A 133 11.54 7.71 12.36
CA PRO A 133 12.08 6.43 11.91
C PRO A 133 11.46 5.21 12.62
N ASP A 134 11.01 5.36 13.86
CA ASP A 134 10.39 4.26 14.60
C ASP A 134 8.92 4.03 14.19
N GLU A 135 8.21 5.11 13.83
CA GLU A 135 6.82 5.03 13.37
C GLU A 135 6.76 4.33 12.01
N PHE A 136 7.62 4.71 11.05
CA PHE A 136 7.64 4.01 9.76
C PHE A 136 8.17 2.59 9.83
N LYS A 137 9.10 2.28 10.74
CA LYS A 137 9.50 0.89 10.97
C LYS A 137 8.36 0.07 11.55
N ALA A 138 7.49 0.67 12.36
CA ALA A 138 6.29 0.02 12.85
C ALA A 138 5.32 -0.27 11.69
N VAL A 139 5.02 0.73 10.85
CA VAL A 139 4.18 0.54 9.65
C VAL A 139 4.78 -0.50 8.72
N LEU A 140 6.08 -0.44 8.42
CA LEU A 140 6.74 -1.44 7.57
C LEU A 140 6.59 -2.86 8.12
N ARG A 141 6.58 -3.02 9.45
CA ARG A 141 6.36 -4.32 10.08
C ARG A 141 4.90 -4.76 9.97
N GLU A 142 3.96 -3.83 10.10
CA GLU A 142 2.52 -4.06 9.93
C GLU A 142 2.21 -4.48 8.49
N GLU A 143 2.66 -3.73 7.47
CA GLU A 143 2.52 -4.09 6.04
C GLU A 143 3.12 -5.47 5.71
N LYS A 144 4.30 -5.77 6.29
CA LYS A 144 4.92 -7.09 6.11
C LYS A 144 4.09 -8.20 6.78
N ASP A 145 3.45 -7.90 7.89
CA ASP A 145 2.57 -8.84 8.56
C ASP A 145 1.28 -9.06 7.77
N HIS A 146 0.68 -8.00 7.22
CA HIS A 146 -0.44 -8.07 6.28
C HIS A 146 -0.09 -8.95 5.08
N LEU A 147 1.01 -8.64 4.38
CA LEU A 147 1.49 -9.43 3.25
C LEU A 147 1.68 -10.90 3.63
N ARG A 148 2.28 -11.19 4.78
CA ARG A 148 2.45 -12.58 5.27
C ARG A 148 1.09 -13.26 5.48
N GLN A 149 0.13 -12.59 6.10
CA GLN A 149 -1.21 -13.14 6.33
C GLN A 149 -1.95 -13.39 5.01
N VAL A 150 -1.88 -12.46 4.05
CA VAL A 150 -2.45 -12.61 2.70
C VAL A 150 -1.83 -13.79 1.97
N LEU A 151 -0.50 -13.92 1.97
CA LEU A 151 0.20 -15.04 1.34
C LEU A 151 -0.22 -16.40 1.94
N ASN A 152 -0.36 -16.47 3.26
CA ASN A 152 -0.84 -17.68 3.93
C ASN A 152 -2.27 -18.03 3.51
N HIS A 153 -3.18 -17.06 3.51
CA HIS A 153 -4.57 -17.29 3.10
C HIS A 153 -4.69 -17.66 1.62
N ARG A 154 -3.86 -17.07 0.75
CA ARG A 154 -3.80 -17.45 -0.66
C ARG A 154 -3.40 -18.92 -0.82
N MET A 155 -2.30 -19.32 -0.17
CA MET A 155 -1.82 -20.70 -0.18
C MET A 155 -2.90 -21.68 0.31
N GLU A 156 -3.60 -21.36 1.40
CA GLU A 156 -4.71 -22.16 1.91
C GLU A 156 -5.85 -22.31 0.88
N SER A 157 -6.22 -21.23 0.18
CA SER A 157 -7.25 -21.26 -0.85
C SER A 157 -6.87 -22.16 -2.04
N GLN A 158 -5.61 -22.12 -2.47
CA GLN A 158 -5.10 -22.94 -3.56
C GLN A 158 -5.08 -24.43 -3.18
N LEU A 159 -4.66 -24.74 -1.94
CA LEU A 159 -4.67 -26.11 -1.42
C LEU A 159 -6.09 -26.66 -1.29
N ALA A 160 -7.08 -25.84 -0.91
CA ALA A 160 -8.47 -26.26 -0.84
C ALA A 160 -9.03 -26.64 -2.22
N THR A 161 -8.67 -25.87 -3.26
CA THR A 161 -9.08 -26.14 -4.64
C THR A 161 -8.46 -27.43 -5.20
N LEU A 162 -7.22 -27.76 -4.82
CA LEU A 162 -6.53 -28.98 -5.26
C LEU A 162 -6.98 -30.28 -4.56
N ARG A 163 -7.72 -30.16 -3.45
CA ARG A 163 -8.25 -31.30 -2.68
C ARG A 163 -9.67 -31.71 -3.10
N LEU A 164 -10.25 -31.03 -4.10
CA LEU A 164 -11.52 -31.32 -4.75
C LEU A 164 -11.27 -32.07 -6.06
#